data_AF-A0A1A8QZG3-F1
#
_entry.id   AF-A0A1A8QZG3-F1
#
_cell.length_a   1.000
_cell.length_b   1.000
_cell.length_c   1.000
_cell.angle_alpha   90.00
_cell.angle_beta   90.00
_cell.angle_gamma   90.00
#
_symmetry.space_group_name_H-M   'P 1'
#
loop_
_entity.id
_entity.type
_entity.pdbx_description
1 polymer ?
#
loop_
_entity_poly.entity_id
_entity_poly.type
_entity_poly.pdbx_seq_one_letter_code
_entity_poly.pdbx_strand_id
1 'polypeptide(L)'
;AGGLLDIPGGHPEPKAVCECLGLEVREEQISAVMMQQRPDAVVSELFSSVSSEIRDEVNIPVGFLGAPVLLGVALNNTSAGRPSAEFYVSCSLTSDEVRKLYWKGGAEANESTDVVFLSRMEVLQLNRSSPLWSEMCPSAKGAILLYQAVKPDGNPTASKPELNSVHSPAPHTDQHWC
;
A
#
# COMPACT_ATOMS: atom_id res chain seq x y z
N ALA A 1 -15.78 -10.04 -7.39
CA ALA A 1 -15.84 -11.20 -8.31
C ALA A 1 -15.23 -12.37 -7.56
N GLY A 2 -15.90 -13.52 -7.49
CA GLY A 2 -15.37 -14.68 -6.76
C GLY A 2 -14.30 -15.42 -7.58
N GLY A 3 -13.28 -15.96 -6.91
CA GLY A 3 -12.27 -16.83 -7.52
C GLY A 3 -11.15 -16.12 -8.31
N LEU A 4 -10.96 -14.81 -8.10
CA LEU A 4 -9.82 -14.08 -8.66
C LEU A 4 -8.68 -13.99 -7.63
N LEU A 5 -7.45 -13.87 -8.13
CA LEU A 5 -6.28 -13.58 -7.31
C LEU A 5 -6.31 -12.13 -6.83
N ASP A 6 -6.01 -11.95 -5.55
CA ASP A 6 -5.85 -10.65 -4.91
C ASP A 6 -4.52 -10.60 -4.14
N ILE A 7 -4.24 -9.44 -3.56
CA ILE A 7 -3.16 -9.21 -2.59
C ILE A 7 -3.77 -8.92 -1.21
N PRO A 8 -3.02 -9.10 -0.11
CA PRO A 8 -3.53 -8.78 1.22
C PRO A 8 -3.95 -7.32 1.33
N GLY A 9 -5.12 -7.07 1.92
CA GLY A 9 -5.62 -5.71 2.13
C GLY A 9 -7.12 -5.68 2.44
N GLY A 10 -7.59 -4.49 2.81
CA GLY A 10 -8.99 -4.27 3.17
C GLY A 10 -9.35 -2.79 3.24
N HIS A 11 -10.37 -2.46 4.03
CA HIS A 11 -10.91 -1.09 4.10
C HIS A 11 -10.88 -0.59 5.53
N PRO A 12 -9.90 0.27 5.90
CA PRO A 12 -9.83 0.79 7.26
C PRO A 12 -11.10 1.56 7.62
N GLU A 13 -11.62 1.30 8.81
CA GLU A 13 -12.84 1.92 9.30
C GLU A 13 -12.52 3.19 10.12
N PRO A 14 -13.24 4.30 9.89
CA PRO A 14 -13.04 5.55 10.65
C PRO A 14 -13.15 5.40 12.18
N LYS A 15 -13.84 4.36 12.66
CA LYS A 15 -13.97 4.04 14.08
C LYS A 15 -12.64 3.72 14.75
N ALA A 16 -11.74 3.03 14.05
CA ALA A 16 -10.41 2.70 14.56
C ALA A 16 -9.61 3.96 14.94
N VAL A 17 -9.77 5.05 14.18
CA VAL A 17 -9.19 6.36 14.51
C VAL A 17 -9.72 6.89 15.85
N CYS A 18 -11.04 6.80 16.08
CA CYS A 18 -11.66 7.24 17.32
C CYS A 18 -11.20 6.40 18.51
N GLU A 19 -11.16 5.08 18.36
CA GLU A 19 -10.74 4.13 19.40
C GLU A 19 -9.28 4.31 19.78
N CYS A 20 -8.39 4.52 18.81
CA CYS A 20 -6.97 4.83 19.03
C CYS A 20 -6.77 6.10 19.87
N LEU A 21 -7.71 7.06 19.77
CA LEU A 21 -7.70 8.29 20.55
C LEU A 21 -8.48 8.19 21.87
N GLY A 22 -9.01 7.01 22.22
CA GLY A 22 -9.81 6.80 23.43
C GLY A 22 -11.17 7.49 23.39
N LEU A 23 -11.72 7.77 22.20
CA LEU A 23 -13.02 8.42 22.03
C LEU A 23 -14.13 7.37 21.89
N GLU A 24 -15.07 7.35 22.83
CA GLU A 24 -16.29 6.56 22.71
C GLU A 24 -17.31 7.27 21.82
N VAL A 25 -17.36 6.89 20.55
CA VAL A 25 -18.24 7.47 19.53
C VAL A 25 -18.93 6.34 18.79
N ARG A 26 -20.26 6.42 18.61
CA ARG A 26 -20.98 5.45 17.78
C ARG A 26 -20.69 5.72 16.31
N GLU A 27 -20.68 4.68 15.48
CA GLU A 27 -20.33 4.79 14.05
C GLU A 27 -21.17 5.84 13.31
N GLU A 28 -22.46 5.96 13.64
CA GLU A 28 -23.36 6.93 12.99
C GLU A 28 -23.03 8.39 13.33
N GLN A 29 -22.20 8.62 14.35
CA GLN A 29 -21.76 9.95 14.78
C GLN A 29 -20.41 10.33 14.15
N ILE A 30 -19.73 9.39 13.50
CA ILE A 30 -18.45 9.63 12.85
C ILE A 30 -18.70 10.29 11.50
N SER A 31 -18.09 11.46 11.30
CA SER A 31 -18.22 12.22 10.05
C SER A 31 -16.87 12.52 9.42
N ALA A 32 -16.87 12.79 8.11
CA ALA A 32 -15.66 13.18 7.39
C ALA A 32 -15.02 14.46 7.98
N VAL A 33 -15.82 15.42 8.44
CA VAL A 33 -15.32 16.64 9.12
C VAL A 33 -14.55 16.29 10.38
N MET A 34 -15.04 15.32 11.15
CA MET A 34 -14.38 14.82 12.35
C MET A 34 -13.02 14.21 12.05
N MET A 35 -12.90 13.46 10.94
CA MET A 35 -11.65 12.85 10.49
C MET A 35 -10.66 13.89 9.96
N GLN A 36 -11.15 14.89 9.20
CA GLN A 36 -10.33 15.98 8.68
C GLN A 36 -9.66 16.83 9.77
N GLN A 37 -10.26 16.89 10.97
CA GLN A 37 -9.67 17.56 12.12
C GLN A 37 -8.54 16.75 12.78
N ARG A 38 -8.31 15.50 12.35
CA ARG A 38 -7.34 14.57 12.95
C ARG A 38 -6.45 13.89 11.90
N PRO A 39 -5.79 14.67 11.03
CA PRO A 39 -5.07 14.12 9.88
C PRO A 39 -3.99 13.11 10.28
N ASP A 40 -3.24 13.37 11.36
CA ASP A 40 -2.16 12.48 11.80
C ASP A 40 -2.68 11.12 12.28
N ALA A 41 -3.82 11.11 12.99
CA ALA A 41 -4.44 9.87 13.45
C ALA A 41 -5.03 9.08 12.28
N VAL A 42 -5.61 9.76 11.28
CA VAL A 42 -6.10 9.14 10.05
C VAL A 42 -4.95 8.53 9.25
N VAL A 43 -3.83 9.25 9.09
CA VAL A 43 -2.64 8.71 8.40
C VAL A 43 -2.06 7.53 9.16
N SER A 44 -1.98 7.60 10.49
CA SER A 44 -1.54 6.48 11.32
C SER A 44 -2.43 5.25 11.12
N GLU A 45 -3.75 5.43 11.06
CA GLU A 45 -4.69 4.35 10.78
C GLU A 45 -4.50 3.76 9.37
N LEU A 46 -4.38 4.60 8.35
CA LEU A 46 -4.15 4.14 6.96
C LEU A 46 -2.89 3.28 6.81
N PHE A 47 -1.81 3.60 7.53
CA PHE A 47 -0.59 2.80 7.48
C PHE A 47 -0.67 1.55 8.37
N SER A 48 -1.24 1.68 9.57
CA SER A 48 -1.29 0.55 10.52
C SER A 48 -2.28 -0.53 10.10
N SER A 49 -3.41 -0.15 9.48
CA SER A 49 -4.42 -1.08 8.96
C SER A 49 -3.80 -2.07 7.97
N VAL A 50 -2.94 -1.64 7.05
CA VAL A 50 -2.26 -2.56 6.10
C VAL A 50 -1.51 -3.68 6.82
N SER A 51 -0.83 -3.37 7.92
CA SER A 51 -0.11 -4.38 8.70
C SER A 51 -1.07 -5.29 9.48
N SER A 52 -2.18 -4.75 9.95
CA SER A 52 -3.25 -5.52 10.61
C SER A 52 -3.93 -6.48 9.62
N GLU A 53 -4.24 -6.04 8.40
CA GLU A 53 -4.82 -6.89 7.36
C GLU A 53 -3.88 -8.06 7.01
N ILE A 54 -2.58 -7.81 6.84
CA ILE A 54 -1.60 -8.88 6.61
C ILE A 54 -1.55 -9.87 7.79
N ARG A 55 -1.66 -9.38 9.04
CA ARG A 55 -1.72 -10.23 10.23
C ARG A 55 -3.00 -11.06 10.24
N ASP A 56 -4.14 -10.44 9.96
CA ASP A 56 -5.45 -11.05 10.15
C ASP A 56 -5.79 -12.05 9.04
N GLU A 57 -5.42 -11.75 7.79
CA GLU A 57 -5.63 -12.61 6.62
C GLU A 57 -4.51 -13.64 6.44
N VAL A 58 -3.24 -13.23 6.53
CA VAL A 58 -2.07 -14.09 6.20
C VAL A 58 -1.43 -14.72 7.44
N ASN A 59 -1.87 -14.32 8.64
CA ASN A 59 -1.34 -14.81 9.92
C ASN A 59 0.15 -14.50 10.15
N ILE A 60 0.67 -13.43 9.56
CA ILE A 60 2.05 -12.99 9.78
C ILE A 60 2.09 -12.05 11.00
N PRO A 61 2.86 -12.37 12.05
CA PRO A 61 3.01 -11.45 13.18
C PRO A 61 3.67 -10.14 12.75
N VAL A 62 3.12 -9.01 13.20
CA VAL A 62 3.58 -7.66 12.83
C VAL A 62 5.08 -7.44 13.07
N GLY A 63 5.67 -8.11 14.08
CA GLY A 63 7.12 -8.04 14.34
C GLY A 63 8.01 -8.58 13.22
N PHE A 64 7.46 -9.31 12.25
CA PHE A 64 8.18 -9.78 11.05
C PHE A 64 7.97 -8.87 9.83
N LEU A 65 7.07 -7.88 9.93
CA LEU A 65 6.74 -6.94 8.86
C LEU A 65 7.57 -5.66 9.00
N GLY A 66 8.07 -5.15 7.88
CA GLY A 66 8.66 -3.81 7.80
C GLY A 66 7.59 -2.72 7.86
N ALA A 67 8.01 -1.48 8.10
CA ALA A 67 7.10 -0.34 8.04
C ALA A 67 6.50 -0.20 6.62
N PRO A 68 5.17 -0.05 6.47
CA PRO A 68 4.54 0.13 5.17
C PRO A 68 5.04 1.39 4.45
N VAL A 69 5.24 1.27 3.14
CA VAL A 69 5.64 2.38 2.25
C VAL A 69 4.55 2.58 1.21
N LEU A 70 3.92 3.76 1.20
CA LEU A 70 2.93 4.10 0.19
C LEU A 70 3.59 4.19 -1.19
N LEU A 71 3.15 3.36 -2.14
CA LEU A 71 3.62 3.38 -3.52
C LEU A 71 2.83 4.38 -4.37
N GLY A 72 1.53 4.50 -4.10
CA GLY A 72 0.63 5.39 -4.83
C GLY A 72 -0.83 5.03 -4.62
N VAL A 73 -1.69 5.63 -5.45
CA VAL A 73 -3.14 5.39 -5.44
C VAL A 73 -3.56 4.88 -6.81
N ALA A 74 -4.25 3.74 -6.85
CA ALA A 74 -4.84 3.16 -8.04
C ALA A 74 -6.36 3.38 -8.05
N LEU A 75 -6.94 3.63 -9.23
CA LEU A 75 -8.38 3.79 -9.41
C LEU A 75 -8.98 2.57 -10.09
N ASN A 76 -9.96 1.93 -9.45
CA ASN A 76 -10.70 0.83 -10.05
C ASN A 76 -11.84 1.37 -10.95
N ASN A 77 -11.57 1.51 -12.24
CA ASN A 77 -12.55 1.97 -13.23
C ASN A 77 -13.71 0.99 -13.47
N THR A 78 -13.61 -0.27 -13.01
CA THR A 78 -14.72 -1.23 -13.06
C THR A 78 -15.67 -1.09 -11.87
N SER A 79 -15.28 -0.33 -10.84
CA SER A 79 -16.06 -0.05 -9.63
C SER A 79 -16.22 1.47 -9.44
N ALA A 80 -16.71 2.15 -10.49
CA ALA A 80 -17.00 3.60 -10.47
C ALA A 80 -15.81 4.50 -10.06
N GLY A 81 -14.57 4.07 -10.32
CA GLY A 81 -13.36 4.86 -10.01
C GLY A 81 -12.97 4.82 -8.54
N ARG A 82 -13.43 3.82 -7.78
CA ARG A 82 -13.07 3.64 -6.36
C ARG A 82 -11.54 3.60 -6.20
N PRO A 83 -10.95 4.47 -5.35
CA PRO A 83 -9.51 4.49 -5.12
C PRO A 83 -9.08 3.40 -4.13
N SER A 84 -7.86 2.91 -4.33
CA SER A 84 -7.11 2.06 -3.40
C SER A 84 -5.71 2.64 -3.21
N ALA A 85 -5.29 2.80 -1.96
CA ALA A 85 -3.92 3.16 -1.64
C ALA A 85 -3.08 1.90 -1.58
N GLU A 86 -2.03 1.82 -2.40
CA GLU A 86 -1.22 0.60 -2.55
C GLU A 86 0.11 0.77 -1.81
N PHE A 87 0.45 -0.22 -1.00
CA PHE A 87 1.62 -0.18 -0.13
C PHE A 87 2.60 -1.32 -0.44
N TYR A 88 3.87 -1.06 -0.17
CA TYR A 88 4.88 -2.08 -0.05
C TYR A 88 5.18 -2.35 1.43
N VAL A 89 5.18 -3.62 1.80
CA VAL A 89 5.54 -4.09 3.16
C VAL A 89 6.56 -5.21 3.00
N SER A 90 7.76 -5.02 3.56
CA SER A 90 8.77 -6.09 3.57
C SER A 90 8.42 -7.13 4.62
N CYS A 91 8.83 -8.37 4.40
CA CYS A 91 8.69 -9.46 5.37
C CYS A 91 10.04 -10.15 5.55
N SER A 92 10.40 -10.44 6.81
CA SER A 92 11.64 -11.14 7.13
C SER A 92 11.51 -12.67 7.07
N LEU A 93 10.29 -13.19 6.89
CA LEU A 93 10.03 -14.62 6.74
C LEU A 93 10.22 -15.07 5.30
N THR A 94 10.60 -16.33 5.13
CA THR A 94 10.61 -17.00 3.83
C THR A 94 9.18 -17.33 3.35
N SER A 95 9.00 -17.53 2.04
CA SER A 95 7.70 -17.92 1.49
C SER A 95 7.16 -19.23 2.08
N ASP A 96 8.04 -20.17 2.44
CA ASP A 96 7.64 -21.43 3.10
C ASP A 96 7.18 -21.21 4.55
N GLU A 97 7.78 -20.29 5.28
CA GLU A 97 7.33 -19.90 6.62
C GLU A 97 6.01 -19.15 6.56
N VAL A 98 5.85 -18.22 5.61
CA VAL A 98 4.58 -17.52 5.36
C VAL A 98 3.49 -18.52 5.01
N ARG A 99 3.74 -19.48 4.11
CA ARG A 99 2.77 -20.52 3.76
C ARG A 99 2.36 -21.36 4.98
N LYS A 100 3.32 -21.71 5.85
CA LYS A 100 3.02 -22.44 7.10
C LYS A 100 2.16 -21.63 8.05
N LEU A 101 2.37 -20.31 8.15
CA LEU A 101 1.57 -19.44 9.00
C LEU A 101 0.15 -19.27 8.43
N TYR A 102 0.03 -19.03 7.12
CA TYR A 102 -1.25 -18.95 6.42
C TYR A 102 -2.14 -20.16 6.73
N TRP A 103 -1.61 -21.38 6.56
CA TRP A 103 -2.38 -22.61 6.84
C TRP A 103 -2.64 -22.91 8.31
N LYS A 104 -1.93 -22.25 9.24
CA LYS A 104 -2.31 -22.27 10.66
C LYS A 104 -3.56 -21.40 10.92
N GLY A 105 -3.89 -20.48 10.01
CA GLY A 105 -5.02 -19.57 10.06
C GLY A 105 -4.75 -18.30 10.87
N GLY A 106 -5.26 -17.16 10.39
CA GLY A 106 -5.39 -15.90 11.12
C GLY A 106 -6.83 -15.66 11.60
N ALA A 107 -7.14 -14.42 12.00
CA ALA A 107 -8.49 -14.01 12.41
C ALA A 107 -9.49 -14.15 11.25
N GLU A 108 -9.05 -13.82 10.03
CA GLU A 108 -9.85 -13.80 8.80
C GLU A 108 -9.37 -14.88 7.81
N ALA A 109 -8.95 -16.05 8.32
CA ALA A 109 -8.42 -17.17 7.54
C ALA A 109 -9.41 -17.82 6.55
N ASN A 110 -10.64 -17.31 6.49
CA ASN A 110 -11.78 -17.85 5.77
C ASN A 110 -12.15 -17.02 4.51
N GLU A 111 -11.54 -15.86 4.30
CA GLU A 111 -11.84 -15.00 3.15
C GLU A 111 -11.16 -15.47 1.86
N SER A 112 -9.91 -15.92 1.96
CA SER A 112 -9.15 -16.52 0.86
C SER A 112 -9.06 -18.05 1.01
N THR A 113 -8.90 -18.74 -0.11
CA THR A 113 -8.88 -20.22 -0.14
C THR A 113 -7.50 -20.82 -0.35
N ASP A 114 -6.52 -20.03 -0.78
CA ASP A 114 -5.15 -20.47 -1.04
C ASP A 114 -4.19 -19.26 -1.06
N VAL A 115 -2.88 -19.53 -0.99
CA VAL A 115 -1.81 -18.54 -1.11
C VAL A 115 -0.78 -18.94 -2.16
N VAL A 116 -0.53 -18.04 -3.12
CA VAL A 116 0.47 -18.22 -4.18
C VAL A 116 1.61 -17.20 -4.04
N PHE A 117 2.81 -17.60 -4.43
CA PHE A 117 3.99 -16.75 -4.37
C PHE A 117 4.59 -16.60 -5.76
N LEU A 118 4.88 -15.36 -6.14
CA LEU A 118 5.66 -15.03 -7.33
C LEU A 118 7.02 -14.52 -6.89
N SER A 119 8.05 -14.90 -7.61
CA SER A 119 9.35 -14.27 -7.49
C SER A 119 9.28 -12.80 -7.94
N ARG A 120 10.19 -11.98 -7.43
CA ARG A 120 10.33 -10.58 -7.85
C ARG A 120 10.49 -10.45 -9.37
N MET A 121 11.21 -11.38 -10.01
CA MET A 121 11.41 -11.36 -11.45
C MET A 121 10.09 -11.60 -12.21
N GLU A 122 9.28 -12.57 -11.76
CA GLU A 122 7.95 -12.82 -12.33
C GLU A 122 7.06 -11.59 -12.17
N VAL A 123 7.03 -10.97 -10.98
CA VAL A 123 6.29 -9.73 -10.74
C VAL A 123 6.73 -8.61 -11.67
N LEU A 124 8.04 -8.41 -11.86
CA LEU A 124 8.56 -7.36 -12.74
C LEU A 124 8.28 -7.60 -14.24
N GLN A 125 8.02 -8.85 -14.63
CA GLN A 125 7.70 -9.22 -16.01
C GLN A 125 6.18 -9.35 -16.25
N LEU A 126 5.38 -9.42 -15.19
CA LEU A 126 3.94 -9.61 -15.26
C LEU A 126 3.28 -8.48 -16.04
N ASN A 127 2.51 -8.82 -17.07
CA ASN A 127 1.86 -7.84 -17.93
C ASN A 127 0.54 -8.39 -18.49
N ARG A 128 -0.18 -7.59 -19.27
CA ARG A 128 -1.50 -7.94 -19.84
C ARG A 128 -1.53 -9.22 -20.67
N SER A 129 -0.39 -9.66 -21.19
CA SER A 129 -0.26 -10.88 -21.99
C SER A 129 0.02 -12.12 -21.14
N SER A 130 0.33 -11.95 -19.85
CA SER A 130 0.55 -13.06 -18.91
C SER A 130 -0.78 -13.74 -18.58
N PRO A 131 -0.89 -15.09 -18.63
CA PRO A 131 -2.14 -15.78 -18.27
C PRO A 131 -2.68 -15.36 -16.91
N LEU A 132 -1.80 -15.29 -15.90
CA LEU A 132 -2.10 -14.87 -14.54
C LEU A 132 -2.76 -13.48 -14.46
N TRP A 133 -2.44 -12.56 -15.39
CA TRP A 133 -3.03 -11.22 -15.40
C TRP A 133 -4.55 -11.27 -15.60
N SER A 134 -5.06 -12.24 -16.34
CA SER A 134 -6.51 -12.38 -16.54
C SER A 134 -7.23 -12.86 -15.28
N GLU A 135 -6.52 -13.53 -14.38
CA GLU A 135 -7.03 -14.12 -13.13
C GLU A 135 -6.95 -13.14 -11.95
N MET A 136 -6.28 -12.00 -12.08
CA MET A 136 -6.15 -11.01 -11.01
C MET A 136 -7.31 -10.01 -10.97
N CYS A 137 -7.73 -9.63 -9.76
CA CYS A 137 -8.68 -8.55 -9.57
C CYS A 137 -8.09 -7.18 -9.99
N PRO A 138 -8.92 -6.14 -10.21
CA PRO A 138 -8.44 -4.82 -10.59
C PRO A 138 -7.52 -4.13 -9.56
N SER A 139 -7.77 -4.29 -8.26
CA SER A 139 -6.94 -3.70 -7.18
C SER A 139 -5.53 -4.30 -7.19
N ALA A 140 -5.41 -5.63 -7.20
CA ALA A 140 -4.13 -6.31 -7.29
C ALA A 140 -3.33 -5.90 -8.53
N LYS A 141 -3.99 -5.71 -9.69
CA LYS A 141 -3.34 -5.17 -10.89
C LYS A 141 -2.76 -3.77 -10.66
N GLY A 142 -3.51 -2.90 -9.96
CA GLY A 142 -3.04 -1.57 -9.56
C GLY A 142 -1.77 -1.63 -8.73
N ALA A 143 -1.76 -2.48 -7.70
CA ALA A 143 -0.61 -2.71 -6.84
C ALA A 143 0.62 -3.21 -7.61
N ILE A 144 0.46 -4.20 -8.51
CA ILE A 144 1.58 -4.70 -9.33
C ILE A 144 2.15 -3.60 -10.22
N LEU A 145 1.30 -2.80 -10.88
CA LEU A 145 1.78 -1.70 -11.73
C LEU A 145 2.56 -0.66 -10.92
N LEU A 146 2.10 -0.32 -9.72
CA LEU A 146 2.80 0.61 -8.83
C LEU A 146 4.12 0.02 -8.32
N TYR A 147 4.16 -1.26 -7.94
CA TYR A 147 5.39 -1.93 -7.55
C TYR A 147 6.43 -1.93 -8.69
N GLN A 148 6.00 -2.23 -9.93
CA GLN A 148 6.86 -2.19 -11.12
C GLN A 148 7.40 -0.80 -11.43
N ALA A 149 6.60 0.25 -11.21
CA ALA A 149 6.98 1.63 -11.45
C ALA A 149 7.94 2.17 -10.38
N VAL A 150 7.63 1.93 -9.10
CA VAL A 150 8.37 2.50 -7.96
C VAL A 150 9.62 1.70 -7.62
N LYS A 151 9.58 0.36 -7.74
CA LYS A 151 10.69 -0.56 -7.42
C LYS A 151 11.29 -0.31 -6.02
N PRO A 152 10.50 -0.41 -4.94
CA PRO A 152 10.95 -0.07 -3.58
C PRO A 152 12.16 -0.89 -3.09
N ASP A 153 12.36 -2.09 -3.67
CA ASP A 153 13.47 -3.01 -3.35
C ASP A 153 14.71 -2.83 -4.25
N GLY A 154 14.76 -1.81 -5.08
CA GLY A 154 15.93 -1.52 -5.93
C GLY A 154 17.05 -0.90 -5.10
N ASN A 155 18.30 -1.36 -5.29
CA ASN A 155 19.47 -0.61 -4.85
C ASN A 155 19.31 0.87 -5.25
N PRO A 156 19.67 1.84 -4.38
CA PRO A 156 19.73 3.24 -4.77
C PRO A 156 20.84 3.37 -5.82
N THR A 157 20.51 3.18 -7.09
CA THR A 157 21.34 3.69 -8.17
C THR A 157 21.27 5.20 -8.05
N ALA A 158 22.39 5.74 -7.59
CA ALA A 158 22.67 7.16 -7.48
C ALA A 158 22.08 7.96 -8.64
N SER A 159 21.11 8.79 -8.31
CA SER A 159 21.00 10.12 -8.88
C SER A 159 20.81 11.08 -7.71
N LYS A 160 21.92 11.35 -7.01
CA LYS A 160 22.06 12.68 -6.41
C LYS A 160 21.79 13.67 -7.55
N PRO A 161 20.85 14.62 -7.44
CA PRO A 161 20.90 15.75 -8.32
C PRO A 161 22.28 16.39 -8.11
N GLU A 162 23.11 16.41 -9.15
CA GLU A 162 24.30 17.24 -9.16
C GLU A 162 23.82 18.67 -8.93
N LEU A 163 24.03 19.15 -7.71
CA LEU A 163 23.96 20.55 -7.41
C LEU A 163 25.14 21.18 -8.14
N ASN A 164 24.93 21.55 -9.41
CA ASN A 164 25.88 22.35 -10.15
C ASN A 164 26.06 23.66 -9.39
N SER A 165 27.19 23.75 -8.69
CA SER A 165 27.77 24.98 -8.18
C SER A 165 28.01 25.91 -9.37
N VAL A 166 27.02 26.72 -9.71
CA VAL A 166 27.22 27.85 -10.60
C VAL A 166 27.61 29.03 -9.71
N HIS A 167 28.87 29.44 -9.87
CA HIS A 167 29.42 30.67 -9.35
C HIS A 167 28.45 31.84 -9.52
N SER A 168 28.27 32.61 -8.46
CA SER A 168 27.71 33.95 -8.54
C SER A 168 28.60 34.86 -9.39
N PRO A 169 28.02 35.68 -10.27
CA PRO A 169 28.45 37.04 -10.44
C PRO A 169 27.40 38.01 -9.88
N ALA A 170 27.91 39.15 -9.44
CA ALA A 170 27.23 40.24 -8.74
C ALA A 170 26.21 40.99 -9.63
N PRO A 171 25.42 41.93 -9.05
CA PRO A 171 24.07 42.30 -9.51
C PRO A 171 24.11 43.37 -10.60
N HIS A 172 23.06 43.45 -11.44
CA HIS A 172 22.59 44.72 -12.00
C HIS A 172 21.18 44.62 -12.63
N THR A 173 20.33 45.56 -12.16
CA THR A 173 19.26 46.33 -12.81
C THR A 173 18.05 45.67 -13.49
N ASP A 174 16.89 46.03 -12.93
CA ASP A 174 15.68 46.54 -13.58
C ASP A 174 15.24 45.97 -14.94
N GLN A 175 14.05 45.34 -14.96
CA GLN A 175 12.94 45.68 -15.85
C GLN A 175 11.69 44.82 -15.57
N HIS A 176 10.76 45.39 -14.80
CA HIS A 176 9.34 45.57 -15.10
C HIS A 176 8.66 44.77 -16.27
N TRP A 177 7.60 44.01 -15.90
CA TRP A 177 6.19 44.04 -16.37
C TRP A 177 5.51 42.70 -16.76
N CYS A 178 4.24 42.63 -16.33
CA CYS A 178 3.13 41.70 -16.57
C CYS A 178 3.08 40.41 -15.74
#